data_AF-A0A2W5W2B7-F1
#
_entry.id   AF-A0A2W5W2B7-F1
#
_cell.length_a   1.000
_cell.length_b   1.000
_cell.length_c   1.000
_cell.angle_alpha   90.00
_cell.angle_beta   90.00
_cell.angle_gamma   90.00
#
_symmetry.space_group_name_H-M   'P 1'
#
loop_
_entity.id
_entity.type
_entity.pdbx_description
1 polymer ?
#
loop_
_entity_poly.entity_id
_entity_poly.type
_entity_poly.pdbx_seq_one_letter_code
_entity_poly.pdbx_strand_id
1 'polypeptide(L)'
;MALLTSGCIVPRSMILGQMAAPVGRGAADATVFAGVQYAEQTNPRYEARNDIGDPITTEEKSTAFSAPNFEANIQYGFNENVALNVHGSSAGVQPGVKWTVNRSKVAHFALMPQVAFGYASTGTGTNVYGNDGVQMAGQPTTRTSFTFLGGLRAFASHNSGFYGGVGYDFIFNRNFSKTRLGTGNASNEQDTIFSTTGHQISVNIGFDVAIGFIHIRPEIAVAFYPGIAQNRTINTAGSEPVSASSTGGFGWAIFPGFSIGVQSPRRELTEAEEDEEKERANEERKKKKRRGVVDEEKDDEDDDEDDRPAPKKTKSRSSDDDEDAPKKNSRKQVEWDD
;
A
#
# COMPACT_ATOMS: atom_id res chain seq x y z
N MET A 1 -24.81 -4.24 -3.52
CA MET A 1 -23.52 -3.75 -2.96
C MET A 1 -23.52 -3.83 -1.42
N ALA A 2 -23.95 -4.98 -0.86
CA ALA A 2 -24.19 -5.17 0.59
C ALA A 2 -23.25 -6.22 1.24
N LEU A 3 -22.35 -6.82 0.44
CA LEU A 3 -21.42 -7.87 0.86
C LEU A 3 -20.18 -7.37 1.62
N LEU A 4 -19.98 -6.04 1.71
CA LEU A 4 -18.78 -5.45 2.33
C LEU A 4 -18.85 -5.35 3.85
N THR A 5 -19.99 -5.63 4.48
CA THR A 5 -20.17 -5.26 5.89
C THR A 5 -20.03 -6.44 6.85
N SER A 6 -20.50 -7.67 6.56
CA SER A 6 -20.57 -8.73 7.58
C SER A 6 -19.33 -9.62 7.76
N GLY A 7 -18.36 -9.59 6.86
CA GLY A 7 -17.10 -10.34 7.00
C GLY A 7 -15.88 -9.44 6.97
N CYS A 8 -14.76 -9.85 7.60
CA CYS A 8 -13.48 -9.15 7.47
C CYS A 8 -12.81 -9.37 6.09
N ILE A 9 -13.56 -9.87 5.10
CA ILE A 9 -13.08 -10.58 3.91
C ILE A 9 -12.39 -9.67 2.87
N VAL A 10 -12.41 -8.35 3.05
CA VAL A 10 -11.83 -7.42 2.07
C VAL A 10 -10.61 -6.74 2.67
N PRO A 11 -9.39 -6.97 2.14
CA PRO A 11 -8.27 -6.04 2.28
C PRO A 11 -8.74 -4.64 2.13
N ARG A 12 -8.44 -3.89 3.18
CA ARG A 12 -8.90 -2.53 3.29
C ARG A 12 -7.97 -1.58 2.58
N SER A 13 -6.79 -2.04 2.19
CA SER A 13 -5.79 -1.22 1.55
C SER A 13 -4.73 -2.15 0.98
N MET A 14 -4.58 -2.21 -0.33
CA MET A 14 -3.41 -2.85 -0.93
C MET A 14 -2.38 -1.78 -1.27
N ILE A 15 -1.14 -2.24 -1.44
CA ILE A 15 -0.02 -1.41 -1.85
C ILE A 15 0.01 -1.36 -3.38
N LEU A 16 -1.08 -0.93 -4.00
CA LEU A 16 -1.22 -0.95 -5.45
C LEU A 16 -1.06 0.46 -6.03
N GLY A 17 -0.45 0.51 -7.22
CA GLY A 17 -0.25 1.73 -7.99
C GLY A 17 0.78 2.69 -7.41
N GLN A 18 1.61 2.25 -6.44
CA GLN A 18 2.57 3.09 -5.74
C GLN A 18 4.01 2.61 -5.92
N MET A 19 4.88 3.48 -6.44
CA MET A 19 6.32 3.24 -6.56
C MET A 19 7.09 3.87 -5.39
N ALA A 20 8.34 3.48 -5.17
CA ALA A 20 9.20 4.18 -4.21
C ALA A 20 9.73 5.52 -4.73
N ALA A 21 9.84 5.66 -6.06
CA ALA A 21 10.34 6.86 -6.71
C ALA A 21 9.61 8.13 -6.21
N PRO A 22 10.34 9.23 -5.97
CA PRO A 22 9.73 10.50 -5.60
C PRO A 22 9.01 11.12 -6.80
N VAL A 23 7.78 11.56 -6.57
CA VAL A 23 7.00 12.30 -7.58
C VAL A 23 7.70 13.62 -7.94
N GLY A 24 8.42 14.20 -6.97
CA GLY A 24 9.18 15.44 -7.12
C GLY A 24 8.41 16.65 -6.59
N ARG A 25 9.13 17.73 -6.29
CA ARG A 25 8.52 18.95 -5.73
C ARG A 25 7.45 19.53 -6.66
N GLY A 26 6.26 19.76 -6.11
CA GLY A 26 5.12 20.35 -6.81
C GLY A 26 4.44 19.46 -7.85
N ALA A 27 4.95 18.25 -8.09
CA ALA A 27 4.31 17.28 -8.98
C ALA A 27 3.25 16.45 -8.26
N ALA A 28 2.30 15.94 -9.03
CA ALA A 28 1.28 15.01 -8.59
C ALA A 28 1.31 13.73 -9.43
N ASP A 29 1.04 12.58 -8.80
CA ASP A 29 0.75 11.32 -9.48
C ASP A 29 -0.66 10.88 -9.06
N ALA A 30 -1.54 10.66 -10.04
CA ALA A 30 -2.87 10.13 -9.81
C ALA A 30 -3.01 8.80 -10.54
N THR A 31 -3.20 7.73 -9.79
CA THR A 31 -3.23 6.35 -10.31
C THR A 31 -4.52 5.64 -9.91
N VAL A 32 -5.07 4.85 -10.82
CA VAL A 32 -6.20 3.94 -10.55
C VAL A 32 -5.77 2.53 -10.91
N PHE A 33 -5.81 1.65 -9.92
CA PHE A 33 -5.71 0.21 -10.09
C PHE A 33 -7.06 -0.37 -10.50
N ALA A 34 -7.03 -1.32 -11.44
CA ALA A 34 -8.14 -2.19 -11.76
C ALA A 34 -7.63 -3.64 -11.81
N GLY A 35 -8.33 -4.54 -11.12
CA GLY A 35 -7.90 -5.93 -11.08
C GLY A 35 -8.97 -6.89 -10.61
N VAL A 36 -8.53 -8.12 -10.39
CA VAL A 36 -9.34 -9.21 -9.84
C VAL A 36 -8.87 -9.46 -8.41
N GLN A 37 -9.80 -9.79 -7.52
CA GLN A 37 -9.50 -10.20 -6.17
C GLN A 37 -9.96 -11.64 -5.96
N TYR A 38 -9.09 -12.44 -5.36
CA TYR A 38 -9.46 -13.67 -4.67
C TYR A 38 -9.05 -13.56 -3.22
N ALA A 39 -9.95 -13.93 -2.30
CA ALA A 39 -9.67 -13.90 -0.88
C ALA A 39 -10.32 -15.09 -0.16
N GLU A 40 -9.66 -15.55 0.89
CA GLU A 40 -10.18 -16.56 1.80
C GLU A 40 -9.84 -16.15 3.22
N GLN A 41 -10.78 -16.34 4.14
CA GLN A 41 -10.59 -16.08 5.55
C GLN A 41 -11.30 -17.13 6.38
N THR A 42 -10.61 -17.64 7.39
CA THR A 42 -11.19 -18.46 8.45
C THR A 42 -11.25 -17.60 9.71
N ASN A 43 -12.46 -17.38 10.23
CA ASN A 43 -12.68 -16.65 11.48
C ASN A 43 -12.24 -17.48 12.69
N PRO A 44 -11.97 -16.84 13.84
CA PRO A 44 -11.80 -17.54 15.10
C PRO A 44 -12.99 -18.47 15.39
N ARG A 45 -12.70 -19.61 16.00
CA ARG A 45 -13.74 -20.54 16.45
C ARG A 45 -14.54 -19.94 17.59
N TYR A 46 -15.85 -20.12 17.55
CA TYR A 46 -16.74 -19.78 18.65
C TYR A 46 -17.22 -21.05 19.32
N GLU A 47 -17.08 -21.13 20.64
CA GLU A 47 -17.69 -22.18 21.45
C GLU A 47 -19.05 -21.69 21.93
N ALA A 48 -20.09 -22.47 21.63
CA ALA A 48 -21.46 -22.27 22.10
C ALA A 48 -21.97 -23.57 22.73
N ARG A 49 -23.19 -23.56 23.25
CA ARG A 49 -23.91 -24.78 23.64
C ARG A 49 -25.16 -24.93 22.79
N ASN A 50 -25.50 -26.16 22.41
CA ASN A 50 -26.78 -26.47 21.76
C ASN A 50 -27.94 -26.42 22.77
N ASP A 51 -29.17 -26.61 22.28
CA ASP A 51 -30.39 -26.59 23.10
C ASP A 51 -30.45 -27.71 24.17
N ILE A 52 -29.58 -28.73 24.05
CA ILE A 52 -29.47 -29.88 24.97
C ILE A 52 -28.28 -29.67 25.96
N GLY A 53 -27.50 -28.60 25.78
CA GLY A 53 -26.38 -28.23 26.65
C GLY A 53 -25.00 -28.75 26.21
N ASP A 54 -24.89 -29.46 25.08
CA ASP A 54 -23.61 -29.95 24.56
C ASP A 54 -22.80 -28.81 23.94
N PRO A 55 -21.46 -28.80 24.08
CA PRO A 55 -20.63 -27.83 23.42
C PRO A 55 -20.68 -28.00 21.90
N ILE A 56 -20.93 -26.90 21.18
CA ILE A 56 -20.77 -26.79 19.73
C ILE A 56 -19.63 -25.80 19.46
N THR A 57 -18.70 -26.19 18.60
CA THR A 57 -17.70 -25.28 18.06
C THR A 57 -18.07 -24.92 16.63
N THR A 58 -18.28 -23.63 16.37
CA THR A 58 -18.55 -23.12 15.03
C THR A 58 -17.30 -22.43 14.49
N GLU A 59 -16.83 -22.87 13.32
CA GLU A 59 -15.79 -22.21 12.54
C GLU A 59 -16.44 -21.64 11.28
N GLU A 60 -16.29 -20.34 11.07
CA GLU A 60 -16.78 -19.70 9.85
C GLU A 60 -15.62 -19.52 8.88
N LYS A 61 -15.73 -20.16 7.72
CA LYS A 61 -14.84 -19.97 6.59
C LYS A 61 -15.56 -19.19 5.51
N SER A 62 -14.94 -18.12 5.04
CA SER A 62 -15.47 -17.25 4.01
C SER A 62 -14.51 -17.14 2.84
N THR A 63 -15.05 -17.20 1.62
CA THR A 63 -14.31 -17.01 0.38
C THR A 63 -14.94 -15.87 -0.41
N ALA A 64 -14.14 -15.00 -1.02
CA ALA A 64 -14.63 -13.93 -1.88
C ALA A 64 -13.88 -13.89 -3.21
N PHE A 65 -14.64 -13.54 -4.23
CA PHE A 65 -14.17 -13.17 -5.55
C PHE A 65 -14.77 -11.80 -5.89
N SER A 66 -13.95 -10.88 -6.39
CA SER A 66 -14.42 -9.57 -6.83
C SER A 66 -13.72 -9.17 -8.12
N ALA A 67 -14.49 -8.76 -9.14
CA ALA A 67 -13.98 -8.25 -10.39
C ALA A 67 -15.01 -7.30 -11.06
N PRO A 68 -14.61 -6.10 -11.52
CA PRO A 68 -13.34 -5.46 -11.22
C PRO A 68 -13.30 -4.94 -9.77
N ASN A 69 -12.13 -5.03 -9.13
CA ASN A 69 -11.82 -4.29 -7.92
C ASN A 69 -10.98 -3.05 -8.31
N PHE A 70 -11.29 -1.92 -7.69
CA PHE A 70 -10.63 -0.65 -7.95
C PHE A 70 -9.98 -0.11 -6.68
N GLU A 71 -8.76 0.37 -6.83
CA GLU A 71 -8.09 1.21 -5.82
C GLU A 71 -7.57 2.46 -6.51
N ALA A 72 -7.63 3.59 -5.83
CA ALA A 72 -7.13 4.86 -6.33
C ALA A 72 -6.01 5.37 -5.44
N ASN A 73 -5.08 6.08 -6.04
CA ASN A 73 -4.00 6.71 -5.34
C ASN A 73 -3.73 8.10 -5.90
N ILE A 74 -3.60 9.08 -5.02
CA ILE A 74 -3.21 10.44 -5.37
C ILE A 74 -2.03 10.82 -4.50
N GLN A 75 -0.88 11.04 -5.12
CA GLN A 75 0.34 11.48 -4.46
C GLN A 75 0.66 12.92 -4.88
N TYR A 76 1.04 13.78 -3.92
CA TYR A 76 1.51 15.14 -4.17
C TYR A 76 2.84 15.38 -3.47
N GLY A 77 3.87 15.77 -4.22
CA GLY A 77 5.21 16.01 -3.70
C GLY A 77 5.38 17.41 -3.09
N PHE A 78 5.68 17.47 -1.80
CA PHE A 78 6.06 18.74 -1.16
C PHE A 78 7.51 19.11 -1.44
N ASN A 79 8.39 18.11 -1.51
CA ASN A 79 9.79 18.23 -1.89
C ASN A 79 10.28 16.91 -2.50
N GLU A 80 11.59 16.80 -2.77
CA GLU A 80 12.19 15.59 -3.38
C GLU A 80 12.13 14.33 -2.50
N ASN A 81 11.85 14.48 -1.21
CA ASN A 81 11.85 13.39 -0.24
C ASN A 81 10.48 13.14 0.38
N VAL A 82 9.58 14.12 0.43
CA VAL A 82 8.34 14.05 1.21
C VAL A 82 7.17 14.37 0.30
N ALA A 83 6.17 13.48 0.34
CA ALA A 83 4.94 13.62 -0.39
C ALA A 83 3.74 13.25 0.48
N LEU A 84 2.63 13.94 0.27
CA LEU A 84 1.33 13.47 0.72
C LEU A 84 0.89 12.34 -0.21
N ASN A 85 0.36 11.27 0.36
CA ASN A 85 -0.29 10.21 -0.38
C ASN A 85 -1.72 10.03 0.14
N VAL A 86 -2.70 9.99 -0.76
CA VAL A 86 -4.09 9.72 -0.44
C VAL A 86 -4.49 8.47 -1.19
N HIS A 87 -4.70 7.39 -0.45
CA HIS A 87 -5.12 6.11 -1.02
C HIS A 87 -6.63 5.92 -0.79
N GLY A 88 -7.37 5.68 -1.87
CA GLY A 88 -8.79 5.38 -1.84
C GLY A 88 -9.01 3.91 -2.15
N SER A 89 -9.76 3.22 -1.30
CA SER A 89 -10.13 1.82 -1.50
C SER A 89 -11.59 1.59 -1.07
N SER A 90 -12.04 0.34 -1.18
CA SER A 90 -13.35 -0.07 -0.63
C SER A 90 -13.49 0.17 0.90
N ALA A 91 -12.39 0.37 1.63
CA ALA A 91 -12.42 0.71 3.05
C ALA A 91 -12.47 2.21 3.36
N GLY A 92 -12.43 3.06 2.33
CA GLY A 92 -12.47 4.50 2.45
C GLY A 92 -11.16 5.17 2.02
N VAL A 93 -10.92 6.36 2.56
CA VAL A 93 -9.79 7.21 2.21
C VAL A 93 -8.72 7.15 3.30
N GLN A 94 -7.47 6.94 2.89
CA GLN A 94 -6.32 6.72 3.75
C GLN A 94 -5.23 7.72 3.41
N PRO A 95 -5.14 8.84 4.13
CA PRO A 95 -4.00 9.72 4.02
C PRO A 95 -2.74 9.06 4.60
N GLY A 96 -1.61 9.33 3.97
CA GLY A 96 -0.30 8.90 4.38
C GLY A 96 0.76 9.92 3.98
N VAL A 97 1.91 9.86 4.64
CA VAL A 97 3.07 10.69 4.27
C VAL A 97 4.13 9.75 3.74
N LYS A 98 4.45 9.86 2.46
CA LYS A 98 5.52 9.08 1.84
C LYS A 98 6.84 9.84 1.99
N TRP A 99 7.81 9.20 2.61
CA TRP A 99 9.16 9.67 2.78
C TRP A 99 10.14 8.80 1.99
N THR A 100 10.68 9.35 0.91
CA THR A 100 11.79 8.76 0.16
C THR A 100 13.10 8.96 0.93
N VAL A 101 13.70 7.84 1.31
CA VAL A 101 14.86 7.77 2.21
C VAL A 101 16.15 8.10 1.48
N ASN A 102 16.24 7.81 0.18
CA ASN A 102 17.45 8.00 -0.61
C ASN A 102 17.22 8.84 -1.88
N ARG A 103 18.29 9.49 -2.35
CA ARG A 103 18.31 10.29 -3.59
C ARG A 103 19.10 9.62 -4.72
N SER A 104 19.13 8.29 -4.75
CA SER A 104 19.88 7.59 -5.81
C SER A 104 19.16 7.72 -7.16
N LYS A 105 19.90 7.76 -8.26
CA LYS A 105 19.36 7.81 -9.63
C LYS A 105 18.92 6.45 -10.16
N VAL A 106 19.23 5.36 -9.45
CA VAL A 106 19.07 3.98 -9.92
C VAL A 106 18.02 3.23 -9.13
N ALA A 107 18.16 3.20 -7.80
CA ALA A 107 17.19 2.60 -6.89
C ALA A 107 16.65 3.62 -5.90
N HIS A 108 15.36 3.57 -5.63
CA HIS A 108 14.67 4.41 -4.65
C HIS A 108 14.07 3.54 -3.56
N PHE A 109 14.15 4.02 -2.32
CA PHE A 109 13.54 3.44 -1.14
C PHE A 109 12.65 4.48 -0.49
N ALA A 110 11.42 4.10 -0.13
CA ALA A 110 10.49 4.98 0.56
C ALA A 110 9.80 4.27 1.70
N LEU A 111 9.47 5.03 2.74
CA LEU A 111 8.63 4.63 3.85
C LEU A 111 7.35 5.46 3.83
N MET A 112 6.23 4.85 4.16
CA MET A 112 4.95 5.55 4.21
C MET A 112 4.14 5.11 5.43
N PRO A 113 4.25 5.83 6.56
CA PRO A 113 3.23 5.75 7.60
C PRO A 113 1.88 6.20 7.04
N GLN A 114 0.83 5.45 7.40
CA GLN A 114 -0.54 5.75 7.01
C GLN A 114 -1.49 5.53 8.17
N VAL A 115 -2.54 6.36 8.21
CA VAL A 115 -3.63 6.24 9.16
C VAL A 115 -4.93 6.46 8.41
N ALA A 116 -5.92 5.62 8.66
CA ALA A 116 -7.24 5.78 8.07
C ALA A 116 -8.35 5.70 9.12
N PHE A 117 -9.40 6.47 8.88
CA PHE A 117 -10.64 6.43 9.62
C PHE A 117 -11.78 6.23 8.64
N GLY A 118 -12.62 5.23 8.90
CA GLY A 118 -13.79 4.93 8.10
C GLY A 118 -15.03 4.96 8.97
N TYR A 119 -16.09 5.58 8.46
CA TYR A 119 -17.42 5.51 9.02
C TYR A 119 -18.40 5.15 7.90
N ALA A 120 -19.21 4.11 8.11
CA ALA A 120 -20.30 3.77 7.20
C ALA A 120 -21.54 3.41 8.01
N SER A 121 -22.70 3.93 7.58
CA SER A 121 -23.99 3.59 8.16
C SER A 121 -24.93 3.16 7.04
N THR A 122 -25.54 1.99 7.21
CA THR A 122 -26.48 1.39 6.27
C THR A 122 -27.76 1.04 7.00
N GLY A 123 -28.89 1.54 6.50
CA GLY A 123 -30.21 1.10 6.92
C GLY A 123 -30.79 0.14 5.89
N THR A 124 -31.33 -0.99 6.33
CA THR A 124 -32.10 -1.90 5.48
C THR A 124 -33.53 -1.96 6.02
N GLY A 125 -34.48 -1.49 5.21
CA GLY A 125 -35.89 -1.75 5.42
C GLY A 125 -36.28 -3.00 4.64
N THR A 126 -36.85 -3.99 5.32
CA THR A 126 -37.48 -5.13 4.64
C THR A 126 -38.97 -4.85 4.52
N ASN A 127 -39.59 -5.27 3.42
CA ASN A 127 -41.04 -5.30 3.28
C ASN A 127 -41.44 -6.76 3.17
N VAL A 128 -42.36 -7.20 4.03
CA VAL A 128 -42.89 -8.57 4.02
C VAL A 128 -44.29 -8.50 3.44
N TYR A 129 -44.59 -9.31 2.43
CA TYR A 129 -45.92 -9.38 1.86
C TYR A 129 -46.67 -10.56 2.50
N GLY A 130 -47.86 -10.31 3.03
CA GLY A 130 -48.76 -11.35 3.51
C GLY A 130 -49.28 -12.21 2.36
N ASN A 131 -49.89 -13.37 2.70
CA ASN A 131 -50.55 -14.24 1.72
C ASN A 131 -51.75 -13.55 1.02
N ASP A 132 -52.24 -12.46 1.57
CA ASP A 132 -53.26 -11.57 1.02
C ASP A 132 -52.71 -10.48 0.08
N GLY A 133 -51.38 -10.46 -0.14
CA GLY A 133 -50.69 -9.46 -0.95
C GLY A 133 -50.53 -8.10 -0.27
N VAL A 134 -50.95 -7.96 0.99
CA VAL A 134 -50.80 -6.71 1.74
C VAL A 134 -49.35 -6.55 2.20
N GLN A 135 -48.78 -5.40 1.93
CA GLN A 135 -47.43 -5.05 2.37
C GLN A 135 -47.43 -4.77 3.88
N MET A 136 -46.63 -5.52 4.61
CA MET A 136 -46.27 -5.24 5.99
C MET A 136 -44.82 -4.73 6.05
N ALA A 137 -44.57 -3.75 6.89
CA ALA A 137 -43.20 -3.33 7.17
C ALA A 137 -42.46 -4.50 7.86
N GLY A 138 -41.41 -5.00 7.22
CA GLY A 138 -40.45 -5.89 7.85
C GLY A 138 -39.58 -5.15 8.84
N GLN A 139 -38.81 -5.89 9.64
CA GLN A 139 -38.02 -5.31 10.72
C GLN A 139 -36.87 -4.47 10.13
N PRO A 140 -36.81 -3.15 10.39
CA PRO A 140 -35.70 -2.34 9.93
C PRO A 140 -34.44 -2.74 10.70
N THR A 141 -33.34 -2.89 9.97
CA THR A 141 -32.02 -3.09 10.56
C THR A 141 -31.15 -1.88 10.24
N THR A 142 -30.59 -1.25 11.27
CA THR A 142 -29.59 -0.20 11.08
C THR A 142 -28.24 -0.76 11.50
N ARG A 143 -27.26 -0.65 10.61
CA ARG A 143 -25.89 -1.04 10.86
C ARG A 143 -24.97 0.15 10.71
N THR A 144 -24.22 0.46 11.74
CA THR A 144 -23.15 1.46 11.73
C THR A 144 -21.82 0.75 11.92
N SER A 145 -20.81 1.17 11.17
CA SER A 145 -19.47 0.62 11.25
C SER A 145 -18.47 1.75 11.37
N PHE A 146 -17.53 1.58 12.30
CA PHE A 146 -16.35 2.41 12.46
C PHE A 146 -15.12 1.55 12.18
N THR A 147 -14.20 2.09 11.40
CA THR A 147 -12.93 1.46 11.08
C THR A 147 -11.79 2.41 11.41
N PHE A 148 -10.78 1.88 12.10
CA PHE A 148 -9.49 2.52 12.25
C PHE A 148 -8.43 1.62 11.61
N LEU A 149 -7.51 2.24 10.89
CA LEU A 149 -6.34 1.58 10.33
C LEU A 149 -5.11 2.42 10.68
N GLY A 150 -4.05 1.78 11.14
CA GLY A 150 -2.75 2.40 11.32
C GLY A 150 -1.68 1.46 10.81
N GLY A 151 -0.79 1.95 9.96
CA GLY A 151 0.18 1.09 9.30
C GLY A 151 1.42 1.79 8.80
N LEU A 152 2.36 0.98 8.34
CA LEU A 152 3.62 1.40 7.74
C LEU A 152 3.86 0.57 6.49
N ARG A 153 4.27 1.25 5.42
CA ARG A 153 4.69 0.63 4.17
C ARG A 153 6.13 0.98 3.86
N ALA A 154 6.85 0.02 3.30
CA ALA A 154 8.18 0.18 2.76
C ALA A 154 8.16 -0.18 1.27
N PHE A 155 8.82 0.63 0.46
CA PHE A 155 8.83 0.48 -0.99
C PHE A 155 10.26 0.47 -1.49
N ALA A 156 10.49 -0.28 -2.56
CA ALA A 156 11.67 -0.21 -3.39
C ALA A 156 11.25 -0.08 -4.86
N SER A 157 11.94 0.77 -5.63
CA SER A 157 11.76 0.84 -7.08
C SER A 157 13.10 1.07 -7.78
N HIS A 158 13.25 0.51 -8.96
CA HIS A 158 14.44 0.61 -9.78
C HIS A 158 14.13 1.40 -11.06
N ASN A 159 15.14 2.06 -11.63
CA ASN A 159 15.01 2.86 -12.87
C ASN A 159 14.58 2.03 -14.09
N SER A 160 14.67 0.70 -14.02
CA SER A 160 14.16 -0.22 -15.04
C SER A 160 12.64 -0.33 -15.05
N GLY A 161 11.95 0.29 -14.09
CA GLY A 161 10.49 0.19 -13.91
C GLY A 161 10.08 -0.88 -12.90
N PHE A 162 10.96 -1.80 -12.51
CA PHE A 162 10.62 -2.80 -11.49
C PHE A 162 10.42 -2.14 -10.12
N TYR A 163 9.34 -2.48 -9.44
CA TYR A 163 9.08 -2.01 -8.09
C TYR A 163 8.39 -3.07 -7.24
N GLY A 164 8.46 -2.88 -5.94
CA GLY A 164 7.73 -3.66 -4.97
C GLY A 164 7.67 -2.97 -3.63
N GLY A 165 6.87 -3.56 -2.74
CA GLY A 165 6.67 -3.03 -1.42
C GLY A 165 6.17 -4.09 -0.45
N VAL A 166 6.36 -3.79 0.82
CA VAL A 166 5.84 -4.56 1.94
C VAL A 166 5.15 -3.60 2.89
N GLY A 167 4.03 -4.00 3.43
CA GLY A 167 3.23 -3.18 4.32
C GLY A 167 2.71 -3.99 5.48
N TYR A 168 2.48 -3.27 6.57
CA TYR A 168 1.82 -3.79 7.75
C TYR A 168 0.76 -2.80 8.19
N ASP A 169 -0.47 -3.27 8.33
CA ASP A 169 -1.60 -2.50 8.83
C ASP A 169 -2.20 -3.18 10.06
N PHE A 170 -2.34 -2.42 11.15
CA PHE A 170 -3.22 -2.75 12.25
C PHE A 170 -4.63 -2.26 11.90
N ILE A 171 -5.62 -3.13 12.07
CA ILE A 171 -7.00 -2.87 11.72
C ILE A 171 -7.87 -3.05 12.95
N PHE A 172 -8.61 -2.02 13.32
CA PHE A 172 -9.69 -2.08 14.29
C PHE A 172 -11.01 -1.79 13.60
N ASN A 173 -12.00 -2.63 13.81
CA ASN A 173 -13.36 -2.41 13.34
C ASN A 173 -14.34 -2.56 14.48
N ARG A 174 -15.34 -1.70 14.51
CA ARG A 174 -16.48 -1.82 15.41
C ARG A 174 -17.76 -1.63 14.62
N ASN A 175 -18.59 -2.65 14.60
CA ASN A 175 -19.93 -2.62 14.07
C ASN A 175 -20.94 -2.53 15.20
N PHE A 176 -21.94 -1.70 15.01
CA PHE A 176 -23.14 -1.64 15.81
C PHE A 176 -24.31 -1.98 14.89
N SER A 177 -25.08 -3.01 15.22
CA SER A 177 -26.29 -3.37 14.52
C SER A 177 -27.45 -3.32 15.49
N LYS A 178 -28.50 -2.57 15.13
CA LYS A 178 -29.76 -2.55 15.86
C LYS A 178 -30.80 -3.26 15.02
N THR A 179 -31.36 -4.32 15.58
CA THR A 179 -32.35 -5.18 14.94
C THR A 179 -33.52 -5.33 15.89
N ARG A 180 -34.75 -5.38 15.37
CA ARG A 180 -35.92 -5.76 16.16
C ARG A 180 -36.24 -7.22 15.90
N LEU A 181 -36.31 -8.03 16.95
CA LEU A 181 -36.68 -9.44 16.91
C LEU A 181 -38.17 -9.60 17.24
N GLY A 182 -38.91 -10.34 16.42
CA GLY A 182 -40.35 -10.63 16.60
C GLY A 182 -41.25 -10.11 15.48
N THR A 183 -42.53 -10.46 15.49
CA THR A 183 -43.56 -10.00 14.54
C THR A 183 -44.72 -9.34 15.29
N GLY A 184 -45.21 -8.19 14.82
CA GLY A 184 -46.36 -7.50 15.42
C GLY A 184 -46.02 -6.67 16.68
N ASN A 185 -46.95 -6.59 17.65
CA ASN A 185 -46.84 -5.77 18.87
C ASN A 185 -45.83 -6.29 19.92
N ALA A 186 -45.27 -7.48 19.73
CA ALA A 186 -44.29 -8.08 20.63
C ALA A 186 -42.90 -8.16 19.96
N SER A 187 -42.32 -6.99 19.65
CA SER A 187 -40.95 -6.89 19.13
C SER A 187 -39.99 -6.48 20.22
N ASN A 188 -38.94 -7.26 20.46
CA ASN A 188 -37.84 -6.85 21.32
C ASN A 188 -36.74 -6.20 20.49
N GLU A 189 -36.18 -5.13 21.02
CA GLU A 189 -34.99 -4.52 20.42
C GLU A 189 -33.75 -5.34 20.81
N GLN A 190 -32.91 -5.63 19.82
CA GLN A 190 -31.64 -6.31 19.98
C GLN A 190 -30.54 -5.44 19.39
N ASP A 191 -29.60 -5.05 20.25
CA ASP A 191 -28.36 -4.40 19.86
C ASP A 191 -27.26 -5.45 19.80
N THR A 192 -26.60 -5.56 18.65
CA THR A 192 -25.40 -6.37 18.47
C THR A 192 -24.22 -5.46 18.23
N ILE A 193 -23.25 -5.48 19.14
CA ILE A 193 -21.94 -4.84 18.97
C ILE A 193 -20.97 -5.93 18.54
N PHE A 194 -20.30 -5.73 17.41
CA PHE A 194 -19.29 -6.64 16.92
C PHE A 194 -17.99 -5.89 16.65
N SER A 195 -16.97 -6.16 17.44
CA SER A 195 -15.65 -5.57 17.31
C SER A 195 -14.64 -6.60 16.78
N THR A 196 -13.74 -6.15 15.93
CA THR A 196 -12.66 -6.98 15.39
C THR A 196 -11.35 -6.21 15.42
N THR A 197 -10.31 -6.82 15.94
CA THR A 197 -8.92 -6.39 15.75
C THR A 197 -8.20 -7.40 14.88
N GLY A 198 -7.41 -6.93 13.94
CA GLY A 198 -6.63 -7.79 13.07
C GLY A 198 -5.37 -7.10 12.60
N HIS A 199 -4.49 -7.92 12.05
CA HIS A 199 -3.23 -7.52 11.45
C HIS A 199 -3.27 -7.88 9.98
N GLN A 200 -2.75 -7.01 9.12
CA GLN A 200 -2.61 -7.28 7.71
C GLN A 200 -1.13 -7.10 7.34
N ILE A 201 -0.54 -8.11 6.70
CA ILE A 201 0.77 -8.02 6.07
C ILE A 201 0.53 -8.06 4.58
N SER A 202 0.94 -7.03 3.84
CA SER A 202 0.79 -6.97 2.40
C SER A 202 2.15 -6.92 1.71
N VAL A 203 2.23 -7.55 0.54
CA VAL A 203 3.39 -7.54 -0.35
C VAL A 203 2.89 -7.26 -1.75
N ASN A 204 3.55 -6.36 -2.47
CA ASN A 204 3.26 -6.11 -3.87
C ASN A 204 4.54 -6.11 -4.71
N ILE A 205 4.41 -6.52 -5.95
CA ILE A 205 5.44 -6.38 -6.99
C ILE A 205 4.77 -5.93 -8.28
N GLY A 206 5.49 -5.14 -9.06
CA GLY A 206 5.00 -4.62 -10.32
C GLY A 206 6.11 -4.10 -11.21
N PHE A 207 5.70 -3.67 -12.40
CA PHE A 207 6.57 -3.08 -13.39
C PHE A 207 5.91 -1.83 -13.96
N ASP A 208 6.64 -0.72 -14.02
CA ASP A 208 6.16 0.55 -14.56
C ASP A 208 6.59 0.73 -16.02
N VAL A 209 5.61 1.03 -16.87
CA VAL A 209 5.82 1.41 -18.27
C VAL A 209 5.35 2.84 -18.44
N ALA A 210 6.30 3.78 -18.50
CA ALA A 210 6.02 5.18 -18.75
C ALA A 210 5.89 5.47 -20.25
N ILE A 211 4.78 6.10 -20.64
CA ILE A 211 4.48 6.60 -21.98
C ILE A 211 4.15 8.09 -21.85
N GLY A 212 5.19 8.92 -21.89
CA GLY A 212 5.05 10.36 -21.62
C GLY A 212 4.66 10.60 -20.16
N PHE A 213 3.52 11.27 -19.94
CA PHE A 213 2.97 11.52 -18.60
C PHE A 213 2.07 10.38 -18.09
N ILE A 214 1.78 9.38 -18.93
CA ILE A 214 0.92 8.24 -18.60
C ILE A 214 1.80 7.08 -18.16
N HIS A 215 1.43 6.43 -17.06
CA HIS A 215 2.11 5.26 -16.53
C HIS A 215 1.16 4.07 -16.54
N ILE A 216 1.59 2.94 -17.09
CA ILE A 216 0.85 1.68 -17.05
C ILE A 216 1.67 0.68 -16.23
N ARG A 217 1.06 0.15 -15.19
CA ARG A 217 1.74 -0.63 -14.15
C ARG A 217 1.05 -1.98 -13.94
N PRO A 218 1.39 -3.03 -14.70
CA PRO A 218 1.01 -4.39 -14.32
C PRO A 218 1.60 -4.74 -12.95
N GLU A 219 0.76 -5.23 -12.05
CA GLU A 219 1.16 -5.53 -10.69
C GLU A 219 0.34 -6.65 -10.07
N ILE A 220 0.95 -7.29 -9.08
CA ILE A 220 0.30 -8.29 -8.24
C ILE A 220 0.60 -7.98 -6.79
N ALA A 221 -0.44 -8.04 -5.97
CA ALA A 221 -0.28 -7.93 -4.53
C ALA A 221 -0.92 -9.10 -3.80
N VAL A 222 -0.34 -9.45 -2.67
CA VAL A 222 -0.81 -10.49 -1.76
C VAL A 222 -0.95 -9.88 -0.37
N ALA A 223 -2.01 -10.22 0.35
CA ALA A 223 -2.20 -9.84 1.75
C ALA A 223 -2.44 -11.08 2.60
N PHE A 224 -1.94 -11.05 3.83
CA PHE A 224 -2.12 -12.08 4.85
C PHE A 224 -2.70 -11.46 6.11
N TYR A 225 -3.63 -12.16 6.76
CA TYR A 225 -4.32 -11.72 7.98
C TYR A 225 -4.07 -12.70 9.11
N PRO A 226 -2.89 -12.66 9.75
CA PRO A 226 -2.62 -13.52 10.89
C PRO A 226 -3.39 -13.02 12.12
N GLY A 227 -3.98 -13.95 12.88
CA GLY A 227 -4.45 -13.69 14.24
C GLY A 227 -5.55 -12.62 14.29
N ILE A 228 -6.78 -13.04 14.03
CA ILE A 228 -7.97 -12.20 14.13
C ILE A 228 -8.51 -12.34 15.56
N ALA A 229 -8.83 -11.22 16.20
CA ALA A 229 -9.52 -11.22 17.48
C ALA A 229 -10.88 -10.57 17.30
N GLN A 230 -11.92 -11.25 17.77
CA GLN A 230 -13.31 -10.83 17.62
C GLN A 230 -13.98 -10.80 18.99
N ASN A 231 -14.79 -9.77 19.21
CA ASN A 231 -15.64 -9.65 20.38
C ASN A 231 -17.05 -9.31 19.91
N ARG A 232 -18.01 -10.13 20.30
CA ARG A 232 -19.43 -9.95 20.02
C ARG A 232 -20.17 -9.76 21.33
N THR A 233 -20.91 -8.66 21.44
CA THR A 233 -21.84 -8.41 22.55
C THR A 233 -23.24 -8.31 21.98
N ILE A 234 -24.17 -9.07 22.56
CA ILE A 234 -25.58 -9.07 22.20
C ILE A 234 -26.37 -8.58 23.41
N ASN A 235 -27.06 -7.47 23.25
CA ASN A 235 -27.98 -6.92 24.23
C ASN A 235 -29.40 -7.07 23.69
N THR A 236 -30.21 -7.94 24.29
CA THR A 236 -31.63 -8.05 23.97
C THR A 236 -32.43 -7.41 25.10
N ALA A 237 -33.39 -6.56 24.77
CA ALA A 237 -34.26 -5.89 25.75
C ALA A 237 -34.88 -6.92 26.71
N GLY A 238 -34.70 -6.71 28.02
CA GLY A 238 -35.22 -7.60 29.07
C GLY A 238 -34.35 -8.84 29.39
N SER A 239 -33.13 -8.94 28.85
CA SER A 239 -32.17 -10.01 29.16
C SER A 239 -30.80 -9.45 29.54
N GLU A 240 -29.99 -10.24 30.25
CA GLU A 240 -28.60 -9.88 30.53
C GLU A 240 -27.76 -9.87 29.24
N PRO A 241 -26.82 -8.91 29.07
CA PRO A 241 -25.88 -8.90 27.96
C PRO A 241 -25.11 -10.21 27.84
N VAL A 242 -25.05 -10.76 26.63
CA VAL A 242 -24.21 -11.93 26.32
C VAL A 242 -22.99 -11.45 25.54
N SER A 243 -21.80 -11.65 26.10
CA SER A 243 -20.53 -11.35 25.43
C SER A 243 -19.76 -12.62 25.11
N ALA A 244 -19.25 -12.73 23.89
CA ALA A 244 -18.35 -13.78 23.46
C ALA A 244 -17.11 -13.15 22.82
N SER A 245 -15.93 -13.61 23.25
CA SER A 245 -14.65 -13.23 22.65
C SER A 245 -13.94 -14.45 22.10
N SER A 246 -13.35 -14.32 20.93
CA SER A 246 -12.56 -15.37 20.30
C SER A 246 -11.32 -14.77 19.65
N THR A 247 -10.25 -15.55 19.62
CA THR A 247 -8.98 -15.17 18.98
C THR A 247 -8.51 -16.32 18.11
N GLY A 248 -7.79 -16.01 17.03
CA GLY A 248 -7.30 -16.99 16.08
C GLY A 248 -7.76 -16.68 14.67
N GLY A 249 -7.86 -17.70 13.82
CA GLY A 249 -8.19 -17.49 12.41
C GLY A 249 -7.02 -16.95 11.59
N PHE A 250 -7.22 -17.02 10.28
CA PHE A 250 -6.23 -16.67 9.28
C PHE A 250 -6.94 -16.33 7.97
N GLY A 251 -6.43 -15.34 7.26
CA GLY A 251 -6.89 -15.05 5.91
C GLY A 251 -5.75 -14.73 4.97
N TRP A 252 -6.04 -14.83 3.68
CA TRP A 252 -5.16 -14.37 2.61
C TRP A 252 -5.98 -13.80 1.46
N ALA A 253 -5.36 -12.94 0.67
CA ALA A 253 -5.96 -12.39 -0.54
C ALA A 253 -4.90 -12.09 -1.60
N ILE A 254 -5.27 -12.18 -2.87
CA ILE A 254 -4.40 -11.90 -4.03
C ILE A 254 -5.09 -10.98 -5.04
N PHE A 255 -4.33 -10.06 -5.61
CA PHE A 255 -4.78 -8.94 -6.44
C PHE A 255 -3.93 -8.84 -7.71
N PRO A 256 -4.12 -9.72 -8.70
CA PRO A 256 -3.57 -9.48 -10.01
C PRO A 256 -4.35 -8.35 -10.70
N GLY A 257 -3.63 -7.43 -11.33
CA GLY A 257 -4.26 -6.39 -12.14
C GLY A 257 -3.25 -5.44 -12.76
N PHE A 258 -3.72 -4.24 -13.06
CA PHE A 258 -2.89 -3.16 -13.57
C PHE A 258 -3.36 -1.82 -13.03
N SER A 259 -2.40 -0.92 -12.88
CA SER A 259 -2.62 0.48 -12.54
C SER A 259 -2.40 1.37 -13.75
N ILE A 260 -3.26 2.36 -13.94
CA ILE A 260 -3.06 3.44 -14.91
C ILE A 260 -2.92 4.74 -14.13
N GLY A 261 -1.79 5.40 -14.31
CA GLY A 261 -1.44 6.65 -13.64
C GLY A 261 -1.18 7.79 -14.61
N VAL A 262 -1.38 9.00 -14.12
CA VAL A 262 -0.95 10.24 -14.76
C VAL A 262 -0.07 11.00 -13.79
N GLN A 263 1.17 11.25 -14.20
CA GLN A 263 2.12 12.04 -13.44
C GLN A 263 2.28 13.42 -14.08
N SER A 264 2.07 14.47 -13.29
CA SER A 264 2.32 15.83 -13.74
C SER A 264 3.83 16.10 -13.82
N PRO A 265 4.27 17.03 -14.68
CA PRO A 265 5.65 17.51 -14.65
C PRO A 265 6.02 18.05 -13.27
N ARG A 266 7.31 17.99 -12.94
CA ARG A 266 7.86 18.68 -11.76
C ARG A 266 7.73 20.18 -11.94
N ARG A 267 7.45 20.89 -10.86
CA ARG A 267 7.48 22.35 -10.89
C ARG A 267 8.93 22.79 -11.03
N GLU A 268 9.20 23.62 -12.03
CA GLU A 268 10.48 24.33 -12.14
C GLU A 268 10.61 25.31 -10.97
N LEU A 269 11.77 25.31 -10.33
CA LEU A 269 12.09 26.27 -9.28
C LEU A 269 12.26 27.64 -9.92
N THR A 270 11.81 28.69 -9.24
CA THR A 270 12.24 30.03 -9.62
C THR A 270 13.70 30.21 -9.22
N GLU A 271 14.44 31.11 -9.89
CA GLU A 271 15.85 31.39 -9.56
C GLU A 271 16.05 31.69 -8.06
N ALA A 272 15.13 32.45 -7.46
CA ALA A 272 15.13 32.73 -6.03
C ALA A 272 14.94 31.48 -5.14
N GLU A 273 14.11 30.52 -5.56
CA GLU A 273 13.92 29.26 -4.84
C GLU A 273 15.11 28.31 -5.02
N GLU A 274 15.79 28.34 -6.17
CA GLU A 274 17.02 27.58 -6.39
C GLU A 274 18.15 28.06 -5.49
N ASP A 275 18.32 29.37 -5.36
CA ASP A 275 19.37 29.96 -4.55
C ASP A 275 19.15 29.67 -3.05
N GLU A 276 17.91 29.77 -2.56
CA GLU A 276 17.57 29.34 -1.21
C GLU A 276 17.83 27.85 -0.98
N GLU A 277 17.57 27.00 -1.97
CA GLU A 277 17.80 25.55 -1.85
C GLU A 277 19.29 25.21 -1.85
N LYS A 278 20.09 25.89 -2.68
CA LYS A 278 21.57 25.80 -2.68
C LYS A 278 22.15 26.26 -1.35
N GLU A 279 21.65 27.36 -0.79
CA GLU A 279 22.09 27.85 0.52
C GLU A 279 21.76 26.86 1.64
N ARG A 280 20.53 26.31 1.67
CA ARG A 280 20.15 25.27 2.65
C ARG A 280 20.98 24.00 2.51
N ALA A 281 21.23 23.54 1.28
CA ALA A 281 22.06 22.37 1.02
C ALA A 281 23.51 22.59 1.50
N ASN A 282 24.06 23.79 1.28
CA ASN A 282 25.38 24.17 1.79
C ASN A 282 25.41 24.27 3.32
N GLU A 283 24.36 24.82 3.94
CA GLU A 283 24.27 24.90 5.40
C GLU A 283 24.14 23.50 6.05
N GLU A 284 23.40 22.59 5.41
CA GLU A 284 23.27 21.20 5.85
C GLU A 284 24.58 20.42 5.68
N ARG A 285 25.30 20.62 4.56
CA ARG A 285 26.67 20.09 4.37
C ARG A 285 27.62 20.60 5.45
N LYS A 286 27.58 21.90 5.77
CA LYS A 286 28.38 22.49 6.87
C LYS A 286 28.01 21.89 8.23
N LYS A 287 26.72 21.66 8.50
CA LYS A 287 26.25 21.00 9.73
C LYS A 287 26.68 19.53 9.81
N LYS A 288 26.69 18.79 8.69
CA LYS A 288 27.18 17.40 8.63
C LYS A 288 28.70 17.31 8.81
N LYS A 289 29.48 18.19 8.15
CA LYS A 289 30.94 18.32 8.38
C LYS A 289 31.24 18.62 9.85
N ARG A 290 30.50 19.55 10.48
CA ARG A 290 30.64 19.88 11.92
C ARG A 290 30.27 18.73 12.88
N ARG A 291 29.43 17.78 12.46
CA ARG A 291 29.04 16.62 13.27
C ARG A 291 29.98 15.42 13.10
N GLY A 292 31.02 15.52 12.26
CA GLY A 292 31.98 14.44 12.04
C GLY A 292 31.40 13.21 11.33
N VAL A 293 30.31 13.38 10.55
CA VAL A 293 29.58 12.27 9.89
C VAL A 293 29.97 12.13 8.40
N VAL A 294 31.08 12.74 7.97
CA VAL A 294 31.55 12.65 6.59
C VAL A 294 32.92 11.96 6.60
N ASP A 295 32.95 10.70 6.18
CA ASP A 295 34.17 10.09 5.63
C ASP A 295 34.54 10.91 4.39
N GLU A 296 35.80 11.32 4.32
CA GLU A 296 36.37 12.16 3.27
C GLU A 296 36.26 11.47 1.90
N GLU A 297 35.18 11.71 1.15
CA GLU A 297 35.28 11.67 -0.31
C GLU A 297 36.04 12.92 -0.75
N LYS A 298 37.25 12.68 -1.27
CA LYS A 298 38.18 13.68 -1.81
C LYS A 298 37.46 14.63 -2.76
N ASP A 299 37.56 15.92 -2.43
CA ASP A 299 37.28 17.03 -3.33
C ASP A 299 38.28 16.95 -4.51
N ASP A 300 37.79 16.72 -5.73
CA ASP A 300 38.52 17.09 -6.94
C ASP A 300 38.33 18.62 -7.07
N GLU A 301 39.37 19.35 -6.69
CA GLU A 301 39.44 20.81 -6.83
C GLU A 301 39.40 21.18 -8.33
N ASP A 302 38.37 21.96 -8.70
CA ASP A 302 38.33 22.74 -9.92
C ASP A 302 39.42 23.83 -9.85
N ASP A 303 40.57 23.55 -10.46
CA ASP A 303 41.64 24.54 -10.73
C ASP A 303 41.24 25.41 -11.93
N ASP A 304 40.65 26.58 -11.66
CA ASP A 304 40.50 27.66 -12.63
C ASP A 304 41.76 28.57 -12.64
N GLU A 305 42.35 28.63 -13.83
CA GLU A 305 43.14 29.73 -14.43
C GLU A 305 44.45 30.19 -13.75
N ASP A 306 45.58 29.86 -14.40
CA ASP A 306 46.72 30.79 -14.44
C ASP A 306 47.46 30.73 -15.80
N ASP A 307 47.60 31.91 -16.41
CA ASP A 307 48.23 32.24 -17.68
C ASP A 307 49.60 31.58 -17.92
N ARG A 308 49.78 30.89 -19.07
CA ARG A 308 51.08 30.81 -19.80
C ARG A 308 50.96 30.18 -21.21
N PRO A 309 51.84 30.56 -22.16
CA PRO A 309 51.54 30.59 -23.59
C PRO A 309 51.81 29.27 -24.34
N ALA A 310 51.08 29.10 -25.44
CA ALA A 310 51.10 27.95 -26.34
C ALA A 310 52.50 27.54 -26.85
N PRO A 311 52.83 26.22 -26.89
CA PRO A 311 53.94 25.74 -27.66
C PRO A 311 53.52 25.45 -29.11
N LYS A 312 54.41 25.90 -29.99
CA LYS A 312 54.31 25.91 -31.45
C LYS A 312 54.19 24.50 -32.04
N LYS A 313 53.37 24.42 -33.10
CA LYS A 313 53.34 23.35 -34.10
C LYS A 313 54.76 22.95 -34.53
N THR A 314 55.10 21.68 -34.37
CA THR A 314 56.14 21.02 -35.19
C THR A 314 55.47 19.93 -36.02
N LYS A 315 55.53 20.13 -37.33
CA LYS A 315 55.27 19.11 -38.35
C LYS A 315 56.46 18.14 -38.34
N SER A 316 56.20 16.84 -38.24
CA SER A 316 57.04 15.83 -38.87
C SER A 316 56.15 14.77 -39.51
N ARG A 317 56.42 14.55 -40.79
CA ARG A 317 55.82 13.59 -41.73
C ARG A 317 56.66 12.30 -41.76
N SER A 318 56.12 11.29 -42.46
CA SER A 318 56.71 10.00 -42.90
C SER A 318 56.64 8.89 -41.85
N SER A 319 56.28 7.64 -42.16
CA SER A 319 56.02 6.86 -43.40
C SER A 319 55.30 5.56 -42.94
N ASP A 320 54.21 5.14 -43.56
CA ASP A 320 54.11 4.04 -44.56
C ASP A 320 54.70 2.67 -44.15
N ASP A 321 53.88 1.63 -44.38
CA ASP A 321 54.16 0.18 -44.51
C ASP A 321 54.35 -0.62 -43.19
N ASP A 322 53.80 -1.83 -42.96
CA ASP A 322 53.14 -2.82 -43.79
C ASP A 322 52.39 -3.87 -42.94
N GLU A 323 51.65 -4.71 -43.65
CA GLU A 323 50.82 -5.86 -43.31
C GLU A 323 51.37 -6.93 -42.32
N ASP A 324 50.46 -7.84 -41.99
CA ASP A 324 50.66 -9.26 -41.62
C ASP A 324 50.70 -9.69 -40.14
N ALA A 325 49.54 -10.20 -39.71
CA ALA A 325 49.43 -11.33 -38.80
C ALA A 325 49.95 -12.62 -39.48
N PRO A 326 50.50 -13.59 -38.72
CA PRO A 326 49.68 -14.79 -38.50
C PRO A 326 49.88 -15.53 -37.17
N LYS A 327 48.81 -16.28 -36.86
CA LYS A 327 48.61 -17.45 -35.97
C LYS A 327 49.87 -18.24 -35.56
N LYS A 328 49.92 -18.69 -34.29
CA LYS A 328 49.75 -20.11 -33.85
C LYS A 328 50.17 -20.36 -32.39
N ASN A 329 49.44 -21.31 -31.77
CA ASN A 329 49.83 -22.23 -30.68
C ASN A 329 50.00 -21.59 -29.28
N SER A 330 49.64 -22.21 -28.15
CA SER A 330 49.26 -23.58 -27.83
C SER A 330 48.57 -23.63 -26.45
N ARG A 331 47.41 -24.29 -26.42
CA ARG A 331 46.97 -25.28 -25.42
C ARG A 331 47.87 -25.47 -24.17
N LYS A 332 47.31 -25.23 -22.98
CA LYS A 332 47.62 -26.00 -21.76
C LYS A 332 46.39 -26.05 -20.85
N GLN A 333 45.67 -27.16 -20.95
CA GLN A 333 44.99 -27.78 -19.80
C GLN A 333 46.09 -28.26 -18.84
N VAL A 334 45.91 -28.00 -17.56
CA VAL A 334 46.49 -28.83 -16.50
C VAL A 334 45.35 -29.11 -15.53
N GLU A 335 45.21 -30.40 -15.24
CA GLU A 335 44.19 -31.06 -14.45
C GLU A 335 44.95 -31.91 -13.40
N TRP A 336 44.28 -32.19 -12.26
CA TRP A 336 44.60 -33.17 -11.20
C TRP A 336 45.73 -32.81 -10.21
N ASP A 337 45.76 -33.18 -8.93
CA ASP A 337 45.01 -34.02 -7.95
C ASP A 337 45.42 -33.46 -6.54
N ASP A 338 44.80 -33.68 -5.38
CA ASP A 338 44.11 -34.81 -4.73
C ASP A 338 42.85 -34.35 -3.95
#